data_AF-A0A6P3Y9T0-F1
#
_entry.id   AF-A0A6P3Y9T0-F1
#
_cell.length_a   1.000
_cell.length_b   1.000
_cell.length_c   1.000
_cell.angle_alpha   90.00
_cell.angle_beta   90.00
_cell.angle_gamma   90.00
#
_symmetry.space_group_name_H-M   'P 1'
#
loop_
_entity.id
_entity.type
_entity.pdbx_description
1 polymer ?
#
loop_
_entity_poly.entity_id
_entity_poly.type
_entity_poly.pdbx_seq_one_letter_code
_entity_poly.pdbx_strand_id
1 'polypeptide(L)'
;MDIVVRGQIGNENSKTLVLHGFTEKIIAERKLYHEQTNGRYLKIIENNDVTETDGREIYGREKKRLAMLDLLIAASREHHLTDMDIREEVDTFTFEGHDTTAIAISYTLLLLAEHKEIQVLLDRDKRYILLGMLINFVQLFSR
;
A
#
# COMPACT_ATOMS: atom_id res chain seq x y z
N MET A 1 37.29 15.22 -8.33
CA MET A 1 36.31 14.83 -7.31
C MET A 1 35.32 13.86 -7.98
N ASP A 2 35.79 12.84 -8.72
CA ASP A 2 34.96 12.26 -9.81
C ASP A 2 35.22 10.76 -10.08
N ILE A 3 35.46 9.95 -9.04
CA ILE A 3 35.66 8.50 -9.21
C ILE A 3 34.60 7.65 -8.51
N VAL A 4 33.78 8.22 -7.61
CA VAL A 4 32.79 7.44 -6.83
C VAL A 4 31.42 7.33 -7.52
N VAL A 5 31.07 8.25 -8.43
CA VAL A 5 29.70 8.28 -9.02
C VAL A 5 29.48 7.22 -10.11
N ARG A 6 30.54 6.73 -10.78
CA ARG A 6 30.39 5.73 -11.87
C ARG A 6 30.10 4.31 -11.40
N GLY A 7 30.34 3.97 -10.13
CA GLY A 7 30.12 2.63 -9.58
C GLY A 7 28.67 2.34 -9.20
N GLN A 8 27.85 3.37 -8.95
CA GLN A 8 26.46 3.19 -8.54
C GLN A 8 25.55 2.96 -9.76
N ILE A 9 25.80 3.68 -10.86
CA ILE A 9 24.96 3.71 -12.07
C ILE A 9 24.81 2.32 -12.74
N GLY A 10 25.83 1.47 -12.61
CA GLY A 10 25.79 0.11 -13.17
C GLY A 10 24.89 -0.88 -12.40
N ASN A 11 24.67 -0.67 -11.10
CA ASN A 11 23.91 -1.60 -10.26
C ASN A 11 22.45 -1.16 -10.10
N GLU A 12 22.18 0.14 -10.14
CA GLU A 12 20.81 0.67 -10.13
C GLU A 12 20.02 0.26 -11.38
N ASN A 13 20.66 0.19 -12.55
CA ASN A 13 20.03 -0.36 -13.75
C ASN A 13 19.56 -1.82 -13.58
N SER A 14 20.30 -2.67 -12.85
CA SER A 14 19.91 -4.08 -12.63
C SER A 14 18.70 -4.23 -11.68
N LYS A 15 18.58 -3.37 -10.66
CA LYS A 15 17.43 -3.36 -9.76
C LYS A 15 16.17 -2.84 -10.46
N THR A 16 16.30 -1.79 -11.26
CA THR A 16 15.22 -1.26 -12.11
C THR A 16 14.74 -2.31 -13.12
N LEU A 17 15.66 -3.09 -13.71
CA LEU A 17 15.35 -4.19 -14.62
C LEU A 17 14.53 -5.32 -13.98
N VAL A 18 14.84 -5.69 -12.73
CA VAL A 18 14.08 -6.72 -12.00
C VAL A 18 12.70 -6.21 -11.58
N LEU A 19 12.61 -4.94 -11.14
CA LEU A 19 11.33 -4.32 -10.79
C LEU A 19 10.40 -4.27 -12.01
N HIS A 20 10.92 -3.87 -13.16
CA HIS A 20 10.14 -3.72 -14.39
C HIS A 20 9.34 -4.98 -14.73
N GLY A 21 10.01 -6.14 -14.79
CA GLY A 21 9.35 -7.38 -15.17
C GLY A 21 8.31 -7.84 -14.15
N PHE A 22 8.50 -7.51 -12.87
CA PHE A 22 7.50 -7.78 -11.84
C PHE A 22 6.31 -6.81 -11.95
N THR A 23 6.57 -5.51 -12.06
CA THR A 23 5.53 -4.48 -12.17
C THR A 23 4.68 -4.68 -13.42
N GLU A 24 5.29 -4.94 -14.58
CA GLU A 24 4.59 -5.24 -15.84
C GLU A 24 3.68 -6.46 -15.70
N LYS A 25 4.19 -7.53 -15.10
CA LYS A 25 3.41 -8.76 -14.87
C LYS A 25 2.19 -8.48 -13.99
N ILE A 26 2.36 -7.77 -12.88
CA ILE A 26 1.28 -7.43 -11.96
C ILE A 26 0.24 -6.51 -12.62
N ILE A 27 0.68 -5.51 -13.40
CA ILE A 27 -0.22 -4.64 -14.16
C ILE A 27 -1.06 -5.46 -15.15
N ALA A 28 -0.42 -6.34 -15.92
CA ALA A 28 -1.10 -7.18 -16.91
C ALA A 28 -2.12 -8.13 -16.25
N GLU A 29 -1.72 -8.84 -15.19
CA GLU A 29 -2.61 -9.72 -14.42
C GLU A 29 -3.81 -8.95 -13.85
N ARG A 30 -3.58 -7.74 -13.35
CA ARG A 30 -4.64 -6.93 -12.75
C ARG A 30 -5.60 -6.36 -13.79
N LYS A 31 -5.11 -5.96 -14.96
CA LYS A 31 -5.97 -5.54 -16.08
C LYS A 31 -6.86 -6.68 -16.58
N LEU A 32 -6.29 -7.87 -16.77
CA LEU A 32 -7.04 -9.07 -17.17
C LEU A 32 -8.14 -9.41 -16.17
N TYR A 33 -7.84 -9.32 -14.86
CA TYR A 33 -8.84 -9.51 -13.81
C TYR A 33 -10.02 -8.54 -13.95
N HIS A 34 -9.77 -7.27 -14.27
CA HIS A 34 -10.83 -6.29 -14.45
C HIS A 34 -11.63 -6.49 -15.74
N GLU A 35 -11.03 -7.04 -16.78
CA GLU A 35 -11.76 -7.46 -17.99
C GLU A 35 -12.69 -8.64 -17.68
N GLN A 36 -12.15 -9.70 -17.05
CA GLN A 36 -12.91 -10.90 -16.68
C GLN A 36 -14.05 -10.61 -15.69
N THR A 37 -13.85 -9.65 -14.80
CA THR A 37 -14.87 -9.26 -13.81
C THR A 37 -15.76 -8.10 -14.29
N ASN A 38 -15.70 -7.72 -15.56
CA ASN A 38 -16.49 -6.64 -16.16
C ASN A 38 -16.40 -5.31 -15.37
N GLY A 39 -15.19 -4.99 -14.87
CA GLY A 39 -14.88 -3.77 -14.14
C GLY A 39 -15.64 -3.60 -12.82
N ARG A 40 -16.15 -4.67 -12.20
CA ARG A 40 -16.95 -4.60 -10.96
C ARG A 40 -16.35 -3.72 -9.87
N TYR A 41 -15.02 -3.68 -9.75
CA TYR A 41 -14.31 -2.88 -8.76
C TYR A 41 -13.94 -1.47 -9.26
N LEU A 42 -13.78 -1.26 -10.56
CA LEU A 42 -13.44 0.03 -11.15
C LEU A 42 -14.67 0.95 -11.30
N LYS A 43 -15.88 0.38 -11.46
CA LYS A 43 -17.16 1.13 -11.50
C LYS A 43 -17.48 1.92 -10.23
N ILE A 44 -16.74 1.68 -9.16
CA ILE A 44 -16.85 2.42 -7.90
C ILE A 44 -16.33 3.85 -8.07
N ILE A 45 -15.39 4.07 -9.01
CA ILE A 45 -14.79 5.38 -9.29
C ILE A 45 -15.74 6.25 -10.13
N GLU A 46 -16.37 5.68 -11.17
CA GLU A 46 -17.31 6.41 -12.05
C GLU A 46 -18.58 6.91 -11.32
N ASN A 47 -18.96 6.28 -10.20
CA ASN A 47 -20.12 6.65 -9.40
C ASN A 47 -19.76 7.56 -8.21
N ASN A 48 -19.03 8.65 -8.43
CA ASN A 48 -18.91 9.82 -7.54
C ASN A 48 -19.03 9.55 -6.01
N ASP A 49 -18.11 8.77 -5.42
CA ASP A 49 -17.92 8.76 -3.95
C ASP A 49 -16.44 8.93 -3.55
N VAL A 50 -15.60 9.46 -4.46
CA VAL A 50 -14.32 10.08 -4.09
C VAL A 50 -14.60 11.51 -3.58
N THR A 51 -15.49 11.60 -2.59
CA THR A 51 -15.51 12.78 -1.72
C THR A 51 -14.32 12.62 -0.78
N GLU A 52 -13.34 13.50 -0.94
CA GLU A 52 -12.36 13.83 0.09
C GLU A 52 -13.10 13.86 1.43
N THR A 53 -12.95 12.81 2.24
CA THR A 53 -13.58 12.77 3.55
C THR A 53 -12.47 13.00 4.55
N ASP A 54 -12.30 14.28 4.87
CA ASP A 54 -11.85 14.75 6.17
C ASP A 54 -12.45 13.88 7.27
N GLY A 55 -11.64 12.94 7.78
CA GLY A 55 -11.66 12.38 9.14
C GLY A 55 -12.97 11.91 9.78
N ARG A 56 -14.10 11.81 9.07
CA ARG A 56 -15.39 11.46 9.66
C ARG A 56 -15.91 10.15 9.08
N GLU A 57 -15.76 9.11 9.89
CA GLU A 57 -16.34 7.79 9.70
C GLU A 57 -17.85 7.89 9.48
N ILE A 58 -18.30 7.71 8.23
CA ILE A 58 -19.70 7.50 7.90
C ILE A 58 -19.98 6.01 8.11
N TYR A 59 -20.50 5.67 9.29
CA TYR A 59 -21.09 4.36 9.57
C TYR A 59 -22.19 4.06 8.55
N GLY A 60 -21.98 3.09 7.66
CA GLY A 60 -23.06 2.47 6.89
C GLY A 60 -22.90 2.40 5.37
N ARG A 61 -21.86 3.00 4.78
CA ARG A 61 -21.48 2.73 3.39
C ARG A 61 -20.03 2.27 3.41
N GLU A 62 -19.78 0.98 3.19
CA GLU A 62 -18.42 0.48 2.97
C GLU A 62 -17.86 1.18 1.73
N LYS A 63 -17.22 2.34 1.92
CA LYS A 63 -16.37 2.95 0.90
C LYS A 63 -15.28 1.93 0.62
N LYS A 64 -15.46 1.13 -0.43
CA LYS A 64 -14.48 0.14 -0.85
C LYS A 64 -13.20 0.89 -1.21
N ARG A 65 -12.23 0.87 -0.30
CA ARG A 65 -10.89 1.39 -0.54
C ARG A 65 -10.29 0.55 -1.65
N LEU A 66 -10.04 1.20 -2.78
CA LEU A 66 -9.34 0.58 -3.90
C LEU A 66 -7.85 0.57 -3.63
N ALA A 67 -7.17 -0.46 -4.14
CA ALA A 67 -5.72 -0.46 -4.15
C ALA A 67 -5.21 0.63 -5.10
N MET A 68 -4.03 1.19 -4.82
CA MET A 68 -3.40 2.22 -5.67
C MET A 68 -3.38 1.83 -7.15
N LEU A 69 -3.00 0.58 -7.46
CA LEU A 69 -2.98 0.09 -8.84
C LEU A 69 -4.37 0.08 -9.49
N ASP A 70 -5.43 -0.20 -8.74
CA ASP A 70 -6.80 -0.14 -9.26
C ASP A 70 -7.23 1.31 -9.57
N LEU A 71 -6.76 2.29 -8.78
CA LEU A 71 -6.94 3.71 -9.08
C LEU A 71 -6.26 4.10 -10.39
N LEU A 72 -5.00 3.70 -10.58
CA LEU A 72 -4.24 4.01 -11.80
C LEU A 72 -4.86 3.34 -13.04
N ILE A 73 -5.36 2.11 -12.91
CA ILE A 73 -6.06 1.41 -14.01
C ILE A 73 -7.39 2.10 -14.36
N ALA A 74 -8.13 2.63 -13.38
CA ALA A 74 -9.34 3.41 -13.65
C ALA A 74 -9.01 4.73 -14.34
N ALA A 75 -8.02 5.47 -13.82
CA ALA A 75 -7.57 6.72 -14.41
C ALA A 75 -7.04 6.54 -15.85
N SER A 76 -6.43 5.39 -16.16
CA SER A 76 -6.02 5.04 -17.53
C SER A 76 -7.19 4.95 -18.51
N ARG A 77 -8.37 4.49 -18.05
CA ARG A 77 -9.58 4.40 -18.89
C ARG A 77 -10.21 5.76 -19.16
N GLU A 78 -10.10 6.70 -18.23
CA GLU A 78 -10.71 8.04 -18.32
C GLU A 78 -9.77 9.10 -18.93
N HIS A 79 -8.46 9.02 -18.62
CA HIS A 79 -7.47 10.06 -18.92
C HIS A 79 -6.33 9.61 -19.86
N HIS A 80 -6.45 8.41 -20.46
CA HIS A 80 -5.47 7.87 -21.41
C HIS A 80 -4.05 7.69 -20.86
N LEU A 81 -3.89 7.36 -19.57
CA LEU A 81 -2.59 6.92 -19.05
C LEU A 81 -2.14 5.66 -19.79
N THR A 82 -0.91 5.67 -20.27
CA THR A 82 -0.31 4.50 -20.90
C THR A 82 0.16 3.50 -19.85
N ASP A 83 0.38 2.27 -20.26
CA ASP A 83 0.95 1.21 -19.41
C ASP A 83 2.32 1.61 -18.87
N MET A 84 3.06 2.41 -19.64
CA MET A 84 4.34 2.98 -19.23
C MET A 84 4.18 3.97 -18.08
N ASP A 85 3.19 4.87 -18.16
CA ASP A 85 2.93 5.87 -17.10
C ASP A 85 2.50 5.18 -15.81
N ILE A 86 1.62 4.17 -15.89
CA ILE A 86 1.20 3.38 -14.71
C ILE A 86 2.41 2.69 -14.08
N ARG A 87 3.28 2.10 -14.90
CA ARG A 87 4.47 1.40 -14.43
C ARG A 87 5.44 2.37 -13.76
N GLU A 88 5.70 3.53 -14.35
CA GLU A 88 6.58 4.55 -13.76
C GLU A 88 6.09 5.02 -12.39
N GLU A 89 4.79 5.21 -12.20
CA GLU A 89 4.24 5.60 -10.90
C GLU A 89 4.30 4.48 -9.86
N VAL A 90 4.03 3.24 -10.27
CA VAL A 90 4.15 2.08 -9.37
C VAL A 90 5.61 1.84 -8.97
N ASP A 91 6.54 1.96 -9.92
CA ASP A 91 7.98 1.80 -9.68
C ASP A 91 8.49 2.92 -8.76
N THR A 92 8.10 4.17 -8.99
CA THR A 92 8.48 5.33 -8.15
C THR A 92 7.96 5.17 -6.73
N PHE A 93 6.66 4.86 -6.57
CA PHE A 93 6.06 4.65 -5.25
C PHE A 93 6.74 3.51 -4.47
N THR A 94 7.00 2.39 -5.15
CA THR A 94 7.61 1.23 -4.50
C THR A 94 9.07 1.48 -4.16
N PHE A 95 9.81 2.20 -5.00
CA PHE A 95 11.22 2.51 -4.78
C PHE A 95 11.41 3.53 -3.64
N GLU A 96 10.70 4.66 -3.70
CA GLU A 96 10.83 5.73 -2.70
C GLU A 96 10.26 5.29 -1.34
N GLY A 97 9.14 4.56 -1.35
CA GLY A 97 8.47 4.10 -0.13
C GLY A 97 9.21 2.98 0.58
N HIS A 98 9.88 2.06 -0.14
CA HIS A 98 10.50 0.89 0.46
C HIS A 98 11.70 1.25 1.35
N ASP A 99 12.67 1.98 0.81
CA ASP A 99 13.92 2.24 1.52
C ASP A 99 13.73 3.19 2.71
N THR A 100 12.87 4.20 2.55
CA THR A 100 12.53 5.15 3.62
C THR A 100 11.76 4.46 4.75
N THR A 101 10.76 3.65 4.43
CA THR A 101 9.96 2.92 5.42
C THR A 101 10.80 1.86 6.14
N ALA A 102 11.66 1.13 5.42
CA ALA A 102 12.55 0.13 6.03
C ALA A 102 13.51 0.76 7.04
N ILE A 103 14.10 1.92 6.70
CA ILE A 103 14.95 2.68 7.62
C ILE A 103 14.14 3.17 8.82
N ALA A 104 12.97 3.76 8.59
CA ALA A 104 12.11 4.25 9.67
C ALA A 104 11.71 3.13 10.65
N ILE A 105 11.31 1.97 10.14
CA ILE A 105 11.00 0.78 10.96
C ILE A 105 12.23 0.31 11.71
N SER A 106 13.40 0.27 11.07
CA SER A 106 14.65 -0.17 11.70
C SER A 106 15.03 0.72 12.88
N TYR A 107 14.95 2.04 12.71
CA TYR A 107 15.18 3.00 13.79
C TYR A 107 14.12 2.89 14.90
N THR A 108 12.85 2.73 14.53
CA THR A 108 11.77 2.53 15.49
C THR A 108 12.02 1.30 16.35
N LEU A 109 12.43 0.18 15.74
CA LEU A 109 12.75 -1.06 16.46
C LEU A 109 13.99 -0.91 17.33
N LEU A 110 15.02 -0.19 16.86
CA LEU A 110 16.23 0.08 17.65
C LEU A 110 15.90 0.89 18.91
N LEU A 111 15.15 1.98 18.77
CA LEU A 111 14.69 2.78 19.90
C LEU A 111 13.79 1.95 20.83
N LEU A 112 12.91 1.13 20.27
CA LEU A 112 12.10 0.22 21.06
C LEU A 112 12.97 -0.74 21.88
N ALA A 113 14.03 -1.29 21.28
CA ALA A 113 14.94 -2.24 21.92
C ALA A 113 15.67 -1.63 23.14
N GLU A 114 16.01 -0.34 23.07
CA GLU A 114 16.70 0.40 24.13
C GLU A 114 15.76 0.74 25.31
N HIS A 115 14.49 1.02 25.04
CA HIS A 115 13.51 1.44 26.06
C HIS A 115 12.61 0.30 26.55
N LYS A 116 13.11 -0.51 27.49
CA LYS A 116 12.37 -1.65 28.09
C LYS A 116 11.02 -1.27 28.71
N GLU A 117 10.92 -0.08 29.30
CA GLU A 117 9.68 0.44 29.88
C GLU A 117 8.57 0.64 28.83
N ILE A 118 8.96 1.09 27.63
CA ILE A 118 8.04 1.26 26.50
C ILE A 118 7.63 -0.11 25.94
N GLN A 119 8.54 -1.09 25.89
CA GLN A 119 8.20 -2.46 25.49
C GLN A 119 7.14 -3.08 26.40
N VAL A 120 7.29 -2.92 27.72
CA VAL A 120 6.32 -3.46 28.70
C VAL A 120 4.96 -2.79 28.57
N LEU A 121 4.92 -1.48 28.31
CA LEU A 121 3.68 -0.74 28.04
C LEU A 121 2.99 -1.25 26.78
N LEU A 122 3.73 -1.40 25.68
CA LEU A 122 3.19 -1.92 24.42
C LEU A 122 2.66 -3.35 24.56
N ASP A 123 3.37 -4.23 25.28
CA ASP A 123 2.91 -5.60 25.52
C ASP A 123 1.65 -5.64 26.39
N ARG A 124 1.52 -4.70 27.32
CA ARG A 124 0.31 -4.54 28.13
C ARG A 124 -0.86 -4.07 27.25
N ASP A 125 -0.67 -3.03 26.44
CA ASP A 125 -1.71 -2.44 25.60
C ASP A 125 -2.19 -3.41 24.51
N LYS A 126 -1.27 -4.11 23.85
CA LYS A 126 -1.62 -5.17 22.87
C LYS A 126 -2.51 -6.25 23.50
N ARG A 127 -2.19 -6.69 24.71
CA ARG A 127 -2.99 -7.69 25.43
C ARG A 127 -4.40 -7.19 25.76
N TYR A 128 -4.55 -5.94 26.16
CA TYR A 128 -5.87 -5.36 26.43
C TYR A 128 -6.73 -5.23 25.17
N ILE A 129 -6.13 -4.83 24.04
CA ILE A 129 -6.85 -4.74 22.76
C ILE A 129 -7.31 -6.13 22.31
N LEU A 130 -6.42 -7.14 22.35
CA LEU A 130 -6.75 -8.53 21.98
C LEU A 130 -7.82 -9.12 22.90
N LEU A 131 -7.73 -8.88 24.21
CA LEU A 131 -8.74 -9.32 25.16
C LEU A 131 -10.09 -8.62 24.91
N GLY A 132 -10.07 -7.32 24.62
CA GLY A 132 -11.26 -6.55 24.25
C GLY A 132 -11.92 -7.06 22.96
N MET A 133 -11.12 -7.41 21.94
CA MET A 133 -11.62 -8.04 20.72
C MET A 133 -12.23 -9.41 21.00
N LEU A 134 -11.61 -10.24 21.83
CA LEU A 134 -12.15 -11.55 22.22
C LEU A 134 -13.45 -11.42 23.03
N ILE A 135 -13.54 -10.48 23.96
CA ILE A 135 -14.77 -10.23 24.74
C ILE A 135 -15.90 -9.78 23.82
N ASN A 136 -15.65 -8.83 22.92
CA ASN A 136 -16.63 -8.41 21.91
C ASN A 136 -17.07 -9.58 21.03
N PHE A 137 -16.14 -10.44 20.61
CA PHE A 137 -16.44 -11.61 19.81
C PHE A 137 -17.33 -12.62 20.58
N VAL A 138 -17.01 -12.93 21.84
CA VAL A 138 -17.81 -13.84 22.69
C VAL A 138 -19.20 -13.26 22.99
N GLN A 139 -19.31 -11.94 23.19
CA GLN A 139 -20.59 -11.26 23.38
C GLN A 139 -21.45 -11.26 22.11
N LEU A 140 -20.83 -11.16 20.93
CA LEU A 140 -21.52 -11.22 19.64
C LEU A 140 -22.13 -12.62 19.38
N PHE A 141 -21.51 -13.69 19.88
CA PHE A 141 -22.00 -15.07 19.76
C PHE A 141 -22.95 -15.50 20.88
N SER A 142 -23.12 -14.67 21.93
CA SER A 142 -24.07 -14.92 23.03
C SER A 142 -25.40 -14.16 22.88
N ARG A 143 -25.65 -13.56 21.70
CA ARG A 143 -26.91 -12.95 21.28
C ARG A 143 -27.52 -13.76 20.14
#